data_AF-S2YU75-F1
#
_entry.id   AF-S2YU75-F1
#
_cell.length_a   1.000
_cell.length_b   1.000
_cell.length_c   1.000
_cell.angle_alpha   90.00
_cell.angle_beta   90.00
_cell.angle_gamma   90.00
#
_symmetry.space_group_name_H-M   'P 1'
#
loop_
_entity.id
_entity.type
_entity.pdbx_description
1 polymer ?
#
loop_
_entity_poly.entity_id
_entity_poly.type
_entity_poly.pdbx_seq_one_letter_code
_entity_poly.pdbx_strand_id
1 'polypeptide(L)'
;MASVVDKLQEALAVNPDLTPTQLAQLARGEAGIVSDQQVLALLQRVRNRVEGIGILEQLVRPGVTDIVVNGPHSVWVDRGRGMEPVPGVSFDSDAEVRQLATRLAHAAGHRLDDAVPFVGGHLARPDGLSIRLHAMLAPPSCSGTLISLRMLQGASARLDALGLNADVAAVLRNIVLARRSVLVTGGTGTGKTTLLSALLAEVPRDERVICIEDTAELHPPHPHVLSLATRGANSEGCGEITMSDLLKQALRMRPDRIVVGEIRGKEVVDLLAALNTGHDGGAGTVHANSLEEVPARMEALGALGGLDARALHTQLAAAIDVVIHMARTPAGRVVHQIGTVEGPPPVTTRVLWEDGVPQQGWEEFVCSLSR
;
A
#
# COMPACT_ATOMS: atom_id res chain seq x y z
N MET A 1 -38.12 -3.98 6.49
CA MET A 1 -36.96 -3.16 6.03
C MET A 1 -36.07 -3.91 5.05
N ALA A 2 -35.68 -5.17 5.28
CA ALA A 2 -34.91 -5.96 4.29
C ALA A 2 -35.58 -5.98 2.90
N SER A 3 -36.89 -6.28 2.84
CA SER A 3 -37.66 -6.27 1.58
C SER A 3 -37.72 -4.92 0.86
N VAL A 4 -37.49 -3.81 1.56
CA VAL A 4 -37.46 -2.47 0.95
C VAL A 4 -36.09 -2.21 0.32
N VAL A 5 -35.02 -2.67 0.96
CA VAL A 5 -33.67 -2.58 0.40
C VAL A 5 -33.59 -3.38 -0.90
N ASP A 6 -34.11 -4.60 -0.92
CA ASP A 6 -34.06 -5.47 -2.11
C ASP A 6 -34.80 -4.85 -3.31
N LYS A 7 -36.00 -4.28 -3.09
CA LYS A 7 -36.75 -3.57 -4.12
C LYS A 7 -36.05 -2.30 -4.64
N LEU A 8 -35.40 -1.56 -3.75
CA LEU A 8 -34.62 -0.38 -4.15
C LEU A 8 -33.37 -0.76 -4.94
N GLN A 9 -32.78 -1.92 -4.65
CA GLN A 9 -31.68 -2.47 -5.44
C GLN A 9 -32.13 -2.91 -6.83
N GLU A 10 -33.28 -3.59 -6.95
CA GLU A 10 -33.87 -3.93 -8.25
C GLU A 10 -34.14 -2.68 -9.08
N ALA A 11 -34.69 -1.63 -8.46
CA ALA A 11 -34.92 -0.35 -9.15
C ALA A 11 -33.63 0.29 -9.68
N LEU A 12 -32.53 0.24 -8.91
CA LEU A 12 -31.21 0.72 -9.34
C LEU A 12 -30.55 -0.16 -10.41
N ALA A 13 -30.78 -1.48 -10.35
CA ALA A 13 -30.31 -2.40 -11.39
C ALA A 13 -31.01 -2.14 -12.73
N VAL A 14 -32.28 -1.73 -12.70
CA VAL A 14 -33.07 -1.36 -13.89
C VAL A 14 -32.74 0.07 -14.36
N ASN A 15 -32.52 1.00 -13.44
CA ASN A 15 -32.18 2.39 -13.76
C ASN A 15 -31.03 2.91 -12.86
N PRO A 16 -29.78 2.82 -13.33
CA PRO A 16 -28.62 3.28 -12.56
C PRO A 16 -28.59 4.79 -12.30
N ASP A 17 -29.28 5.59 -13.13
CA ASP A 17 -29.24 7.06 -13.08
C ASP A 17 -30.26 7.66 -12.10
N LEU A 18 -30.86 6.85 -11.23
CA LEU A 18 -31.82 7.32 -10.22
C LEU A 18 -31.15 8.32 -9.27
N THR A 19 -31.70 9.54 -9.22
CA THR A 19 -31.23 10.58 -8.32
C THR A 19 -31.52 10.23 -6.85
N PRO A 20 -30.75 10.77 -5.88
CA PRO A 20 -31.01 10.56 -4.46
C PRO A 20 -32.45 10.91 -4.04
N THR A 21 -33.04 11.93 -4.68
CA THR A 21 -34.42 12.36 -4.43
C THR A 21 -35.43 11.33 -4.94
N GLN A 22 -35.21 10.74 -6.11
CA GLN A 22 -36.09 9.69 -6.68
C GLN A 22 -36.02 8.40 -5.86
N LEU A 23 -34.82 8.00 -5.44
CA LEU A 23 -34.63 6.87 -4.53
C LEU A 23 -35.29 7.11 -3.16
N ALA A 24 -35.22 8.33 -2.62
CA ALA A 24 -35.88 8.69 -1.37
C ALA A 24 -37.42 8.58 -1.47
N GLN A 25 -37.98 8.96 -2.62
CA GLN A 25 -39.42 8.83 -2.89
C GLN A 25 -39.85 7.37 -2.97
N LEU A 26 -39.09 6.53 -3.70
CA LEU A 26 -39.31 5.08 -3.76
C LEU A 26 -39.23 4.44 -2.36
N ALA A 27 -38.21 4.81 -1.58
CA ALA A 27 -38.02 4.33 -0.22
C ALA A 27 -39.20 4.65 0.69
N ARG A 28 -39.71 5.89 0.64
CA ARG A 28 -40.89 6.32 1.42
C ARG A 28 -42.17 5.61 0.96
N GLY A 29 -42.33 5.39 -0.35
CA GLY A 29 -43.47 4.66 -0.91
C GLY A 29 -43.53 3.21 -0.43
N GLU A 30 -42.39 2.56 -0.27
CA GLU A 30 -42.28 1.14 0.12
C GLU A 30 -42.21 0.92 1.64
N ALA A 31 -41.61 1.83 2.40
CA ALA A 31 -41.44 1.70 3.85
C ALA A 31 -42.54 2.37 4.69
N GLY A 32 -43.43 3.16 4.08
CA GLY A 32 -44.51 3.87 4.78
C GLY A 32 -44.02 5.10 5.54
N ILE A 33 -44.47 5.30 6.79
CA ILE A 33 -44.03 6.43 7.63
C ILE A 33 -42.62 6.15 8.15
N VAL A 34 -41.62 6.71 7.49
CA VAL A 34 -40.20 6.67 7.87
C VAL A 34 -39.70 8.10 8.05
N SER A 35 -38.94 8.35 9.12
CA SER A 35 -38.29 9.65 9.34
C SER A 35 -37.21 9.91 8.30
N ASP A 36 -36.85 11.17 8.09
CA ASP A 36 -35.79 11.54 7.14
C ASP A 36 -34.45 10.87 7.49
N GLN A 37 -34.16 10.69 8.78
CA GLN A 37 -32.97 9.95 9.22
C GLN A 37 -33.02 8.46 8.83
N GLN A 38 -34.20 7.84 8.88
CA GLN A 38 -34.40 6.44 8.47
C GLN A 38 -34.30 6.29 6.95
N VAL A 39 -34.84 7.24 6.19
CA VAL A 39 -34.72 7.27 4.72
C VAL A 39 -33.25 7.42 4.33
N LEU A 40 -32.52 8.38 4.93
CA LEU A 40 -31.08 8.54 4.67
C LEU A 40 -30.28 7.28 5.01
N ALA A 41 -30.56 6.63 6.13
CA ALA A 41 -29.90 5.37 6.50
C ALA A 41 -30.21 4.23 5.51
N LEU A 42 -31.43 4.16 4.98
CA LEU A 42 -31.84 3.19 3.98
C LEU A 42 -31.16 3.44 2.62
N LEU A 43 -31.13 4.70 2.18
CA LEU A 43 -30.44 5.11 0.95
C LEU A 43 -28.94 4.83 1.02
N GLN A 44 -28.32 5.13 2.17
CA GLN A 44 -26.91 4.80 2.40
C GLN A 44 -26.69 3.29 2.31
N ARG A 45 -27.57 2.46 2.89
CA ARG A 45 -27.50 1.00 2.79
C ARG A 45 -27.63 0.48 1.36
N VAL A 46 -28.57 1.02 0.59
CA VAL A 46 -28.76 0.66 -0.82
C VAL A 46 -27.54 1.05 -1.65
N ARG A 47 -27.07 2.30 -1.51
CA ARG A 47 -25.87 2.78 -2.21
C ARG A 47 -24.63 1.96 -1.84
N ASN A 48 -24.43 1.66 -0.57
CA ASN A 48 -23.35 0.80 -0.10
C ASN A 48 -23.40 -0.62 -0.68
N ARG A 49 -24.61 -1.13 -0.98
CA ARG A 49 -24.79 -2.45 -1.57
C ARG A 49 -24.64 -2.45 -3.09
N VAL A 50 -24.90 -1.32 -3.76
CA VAL A 50 -24.80 -1.15 -5.21
C VAL A 50 -23.40 -0.69 -5.63
N GLU A 51 -22.84 0.32 -4.96
CA GLU A 51 -21.57 0.97 -5.30
C GLU A 51 -20.42 0.62 -4.34
N GLY A 52 -20.72 0.23 -3.11
CA GLY A 52 -19.71 -0.10 -2.09
C GLY A 52 -19.34 -1.60 -2.03
N ILE A 53 -18.69 -2.01 -0.93
CA ILE A 53 -18.29 -3.40 -0.70
C ILE A 53 -19.42 -4.29 -0.15
N GLY A 54 -20.68 -3.94 -0.41
CA GLY A 54 -21.83 -4.73 0.00
C GLY A 54 -22.11 -4.62 1.50
N ILE A 55 -22.52 -5.74 2.10
CA ILE A 55 -22.78 -5.82 3.55
C ILE A 55 -21.51 -5.58 4.39
N LEU A 56 -20.32 -5.71 3.80
CA LEU A 56 -19.03 -5.49 4.46
C LEU A 56 -18.78 -4.00 4.74
N GLU A 57 -19.51 -3.11 4.09
CA GLU A 57 -19.34 -1.66 4.23
C GLU A 57 -19.56 -1.20 5.67
N GLN A 58 -20.42 -1.88 6.43
CA GLN A 58 -20.66 -1.58 7.85
C GLN A 58 -19.43 -1.82 8.75
N LEU A 59 -18.46 -2.58 8.25
CA LEU A 59 -17.21 -2.91 8.93
C LEU A 59 -16.09 -1.92 8.63
N VAL A 60 -16.25 -1.07 7.59
CA VAL A 60 -15.30 -0.02 7.26
C VAL A 60 -15.40 1.09 8.32
N ARG A 61 -14.55 1.01 9.35
CA ARG A 61 -14.50 1.91 10.49
C ARG A 61 -13.05 2.32 10.77
N PRO A 62 -12.81 3.49 11.41
CA PRO A 62 -11.46 3.85 11.85
C PRO A 62 -10.81 2.72 12.67
N GLY A 63 -9.59 2.35 12.30
CA GLY A 63 -8.81 1.30 12.95
C GLY A 63 -8.95 -0.10 12.35
N VAL A 64 -9.93 -0.36 11.48
CA VAL A 64 -9.99 -1.63 10.71
C VAL A 64 -8.97 -1.59 9.58
N THR A 65 -8.08 -2.58 9.55
CA THR A 65 -7.01 -2.69 8.53
C THR A 65 -7.37 -3.71 7.46
N ASP A 66 -8.04 -4.80 7.85
CA ASP A 66 -8.34 -5.91 6.95
C ASP A 66 -9.75 -6.44 7.22
N ILE A 67 -10.44 -6.86 6.15
CA ILE A 67 -11.69 -7.62 6.20
C ILE A 67 -11.50 -8.85 5.31
N VAL A 68 -11.76 -10.04 5.85
CA VAL A 68 -11.71 -11.28 5.07
C VAL A 68 -13.01 -12.06 5.17
N VAL A 69 -13.42 -12.65 4.05
CA VAL A 69 -14.56 -13.54 3.91
C VAL A 69 -14.03 -14.90 3.50
N ASN A 70 -14.18 -15.89 4.37
CA ASN A 70 -13.71 -17.26 4.16
C ASN A 70 -14.84 -18.23 3.74
N GLY A 71 -15.99 -17.67 3.40
CA GLY A 71 -17.24 -18.37 3.09
C GLY A 71 -18.45 -17.58 3.59
N PRO A 72 -19.68 -18.01 3.29
CA PRO A 72 -20.88 -17.22 3.54
C PRO A 72 -21.12 -16.88 5.02
N HIS A 73 -20.69 -17.74 5.94
CA HIS A 73 -20.89 -17.53 7.38
C HIS A 73 -19.58 -17.26 8.14
N SER A 74 -18.50 -16.89 7.44
CA SER A 74 -17.18 -16.68 8.03
C SER A 74 -16.60 -15.35 7.58
N VAL A 75 -16.91 -14.30 8.35
CA VAL A 75 -16.39 -12.94 8.15
C VAL A 75 -15.51 -12.56 9.33
N TRP A 76 -14.31 -12.07 9.02
CA TRP A 76 -13.30 -11.68 10.01
C TRP A 76 -12.75 -10.29 9.69
N VAL A 77 -12.22 -9.64 10.71
CA VAL A 77 -11.57 -8.33 10.59
C VAL A 77 -10.29 -8.29 11.41
N ASP A 78 -9.32 -7.50 10.98
CA ASP A 78 -8.17 -7.11 11.80
C ASP A 78 -8.27 -5.61 12.15
N ARG A 79 -8.02 -5.29 13.42
CA ARG A 79 -7.93 -3.91 13.95
C ARG A 79 -6.53 -3.56 14.46
N GLY A 80 -5.50 -4.21 13.93
CA GLY A 80 -4.10 -4.11 14.31
C GLY A 80 -3.65 -5.07 15.43
N ARG A 81 -4.56 -5.91 15.94
CA ARG A 81 -4.31 -6.88 17.02
C ARG A 81 -4.41 -8.34 16.57
N GLY A 82 -4.64 -8.58 15.28
CA GLY A 82 -4.90 -9.89 14.71
C GLY A 82 -6.36 -10.08 14.32
N MET A 83 -6.62 -11.18 13.62
CA MET A 83 -7.94 -11.50 13.07
C MET A 83 -8.94 -11.87 14.17
N GLU A 84 -10.11 -11.24 14.15
CA GLU A 84 -11.25 -11.58 14.99
C GLU A 84 -12.51 -11.84 14.16
N PRO A 85 -13.36 -12.80 14.57
CA PRO A 85 -14.60 -13.08 13.88
C PRO A 85 -15.59 -11.93 14.13
N VAL A 86 -16.47 -11.67 13.16
CA VAL A 86 -17.54 -10.67 13.29
C VAL A 86 -18.91 -11.35 13.38
N PRO A 87 -19.44 -11.58 14.59
CA PRO A 87 -20.79 -12.11 14.75
C PRO A 87 -21.83 -11.19 14.13
N GLY A 88 -22.82 -11.77 13.45
CA GLY A 88 -23.95 -11.02 12.88
C GLY A 88 -23.71 -10.44 11.49
N VAL A 89 -22.55 -10.68 10.88
CA VAL A 89 -22.31 -10.39 9.46
C VAL A 89 -22.10 -11.69 8.70
N SER A 90 -23.06 -12.00 7.84
CA SER A 90 -23.05 -13.21 7.01
C SER A 90 -23.77 -12.96 5.70
N PHE A 91 -23.41 -13.76 4.71
CA PHE A 91 -24.09 -13.89 3.43
C PHE A 91 -25.08 -15.06 3.49
N ASP A 92 -26.08 -15.02 2.62
CA ASP A 92 -27.11 -16.06 2.54
C ASP A 92 -26.57 -17.35 1.91
N SER A 93 -25.60 -17.23 1.00
CA SER A 93 -25.00 -18.35 0.29
C SER A 93 -23.64 -18.01 -0.30
N ASP A 94 -22.88 -19.03 -0.72
CA ASP A 94 -21.64 -18.84 -1.47
C ASP A 94 -21.89 -18.08 -2.79
N ALA A 95 -23.06 -18.27 -3.41
CA ALA A 95 -23.43 -17.54 -4.61
C ALA A 95 -23.52 -16.03 -4.39
N GLU A 96 -23.97 -15.57 -3.21
CA GLU A 96 -23.98 -14.15 -2.87
C GLU A 96 -22.54 -13.61 -2.67
N VAL A 97 -21.66 -14.40 -2.03
CA VAL A 97 -20.23 -14.06 -1.91
C VAL A 97 -19.58 -13.95 -3.30
N ARG A 98 -19.87 -14.90 -4.19
CA ARG A 98 -19.41 -14.89 -5.59
C ARG A 98 -19.91 -13.66 -6.34
N GLN A 99 -21.18 -13.30 -6.21
CA GLN A 99 -21.73 -12.09 -6.84
C GLN A 99 -21.03 -10.83 -6.34
N LEU A 100 -20.77 -10.72 -5.03
CA LEU A 100 -19.99 -9.62 -4.47
C LEU A 100 -18.58 -9.61 -5.06
N ALA A 101 -17.87 -10.74 -5.02
CA ALA A 101 -16.50 -10.87 -5.52
C ALA A 101 -16.39 -10.46 -7.00
N THR A 102 -17.29 -10.93 -7.86
CA THR A 102 -17.31 -10.59 -9.29
C THR A 102 -17.59 -9.11 -9.52
N ARG A 103 -18.51 -8.51 -8.75
CA ARG A 103 -18.80 -7.07 -8.83
C ARG A 103 -17.59 -6.23 -8.41
N LEU A 104 -16.92 -6.61 -7.32
CA LEU A 104 -15.70 -5.93 -6.87
C LEU A 104 -14.56 -6.09 -7.88
N ALA A 105 -14.38 -7.27 -8.46
CA ALA A 105 -13.41 -7.50 -9.51
C ALA A 105 -13.65 -6.57 -10.71
N HIS A 106 -14.91 -6.46 -11.16
CA HIS A 106 -15.29 -5.56 -12.25
C HIS A 106 -15.05 -4.10 -11.91
N ALA A 107 -15.40 -3.67 -10.69
CA ALA A 107 -15.11 -2.31 -10.22
C ALA A 107 -13.60 -2.01 -10.16
N ALA A 108 -12.77 -3.03 -9.93
CA ALA A 108 -11.32 -2.95 -10.01
C ALA A 108 -10.76 -3.09 -11.45
N GLY A 109 -11.62 -3.20 -12.48
CA GLY A 109 -11.22 -3.31 -13.88
C GLY A 109 -10.82 -4.72 -14.34
N HIS A 110 -11.21 -5.75 -13.59
CA HIS A 110 -10.82 -7.14 -13.85
C HIS A 110 -12.02 -8.07 -13.99
N ARG A 111 -11.79 -9.23 -14.62
CA ARG A 111 -12.77 -10.30 -14.79
C ARG A 111 -12.55 -11.38 -13.73
N LEU A 112 -13.64 -11.87 -13.13
CA LEU A 112 -13.64 -12.98 -12.17
C LEU A 112 -14.79 -13.95 -12.45
N ASP A 113 -14.46 -15.15 -12.93
CA ASP A 113 -15.39 -16.24 -13.23
C ASP A 113 -14.67 -17.60 -13.27
N ASP A 114 -15.33 -18.67 -13.75
CA ASP A 114 -14.74 -20.02 -13.72
C ASP A 114 -13.50 -20.17 -14.63
N ALA A 115 -13.34 -19.30 -15.63
CA ALA A 115 -12.15 -19.31 -16.49
C ALA A 115 -10.99 -18.51 -15.87
N VAL A 116 -11.31 -17.46 -15.10
CA VAL A 116 -10.35 -16.64 -14.35
C VAL A 116 -10.75 -16.64 -12.87
N PRO A 117 -10.42 -17.71 -12.11
CA PRO A 117 -11.01 -17.96 -10.80
C PRO A 117 -10.33 -17.19 -9.65
N PHE A 118 -9.40 -16.29 -9.93
CA PHE A 118 -8.79 -15.43 -8.92
C PHE A 118 -8.38 -14.10 -9.51
N VAL A 119 -8.37 -13.07 -8.67
CA VAL A 119 -8.05 -11.71 -9.08
C VAL A 119 -7.48 -10.91 -7.92
N GLY A 120 -6.52 -10.04 -8.23
CA GLY A 120 -6.12 -8.94 -7.36
C GLY A 120 -6.48 -7.62 -8.02
N GLY A 121 -6.78 -6.59 -7.24
CA GLY A 121 -7.10 -5.27 -7.79
C GLY A 121 -7.27 -4.21 -6.71
N HIS A 122 -7.62 -3.01 -7.14
CA HIS A 122 -7.82 -1.87 -6.25
C HIS A 122 -9.17 -1.21 -6.50
N LEU A 123 -9.84 -0.89 -5.41
CA LEU A 123 -11.10 -0.17 -5.40
C LEU A 123 -10.85 1.23 -4.87
N ALA A 124 -10.97 2.23 -5.74
CA ALA A 124 -10.96 3.62 -5.34
C ALA A 124 -12.35 3.97 -4.77
N ARG A 125 -12.37 4.57 -3.57
CA ARG A 125 -13.61 5.03 -2.97
C ARG A 125 -13.77 6.55 -3.07
N PRO A 126 -15.01 7.06 -3.10
CA PRO A 126 -15.27 8.50 -3.11
C PRO A 126 -14.74 9.25 -1.88
N ASP A 127 -14.58 8.55 -0.75
CA ASP A 127 -14.04 9.10 0.50
C ASP A 127 -12.50 9.16 0.52
N GLY A 128 -11.83 8.81 -0.59
CA GLY A 128 -10.38 8.83 -0.74
C GLY A 128 -9.68 7.59 -0.17
N LEU A 129 -10.41 6.66 0.45
CA LEU A 129 -9.85 5.39 0.90
C LEU A 129 -9.62 4.46 -0.31
N SER A 130 -8.45 3.84 -0.40
CA SER A 130 -8.18 2.79 -1.37
C SER A 130 -8.34 1.42 -0.69
N ILE A 131 -9.01 0.48 -1.35
CA ILE A 131 -9.13 -0.89 -0.86
C ILE A 131 -8.40 -1.82 -1.82
N ARG A 132 -7.40 -2.55 -1.31
CA ARG A 132 -6.81 -3.66 -2.05
C ARG A 132 -7.71 -4.87 -1.93
N LEU A 133 -8.14 -5.39 -3.08
CA LEU A 133 -8.96 -6.57 -3.24
C LEU A 133 -8.06 -7.75 -3.64
N HIS A 134 -8.32 -8.90 -3.02
CA HIS A 134 -8.02 -10.20 -3.60
C HIS A 134 -9.27 -11.07 -3.48
N ALA A 135 -9.66 -11.73 -4.56
CA ALA A 135 -10.78 -12.67 -4.54
C ALA A 135 -10.41 -13.97 -5.23
N MET A 136 -11.00 -15.08 -4.77
CA MET A 136 -10.77 -16.41 -5.32
C MET A 136 -12.07 -17.22 -5.30
N LEU A 137 -12.41 -17.86 -6.41
CA LEU A 137 -13.55 -18.75 -6.58
C LEU A 137 -13.14 -20.22 -6.36
N ALA A 138 -14.12 -21.09 -6.17
CA ALA A 138 -13.93 -22.53 -6.33
C ALA A 138 -13.66 -22.89 -7.82
N PRO A 139 -12.93 -23.98 -8.15
CA PRO A 139 -12.37 -24.99 -7.24
C PRO A 139 -10.99 -24.70 -6.60
N PRO A 140 -10.15 -23.71 -7.00
CA PRO A 140 -8.89 -23.46 -6.29
C PRO A 140 -9.06 -23.24 -4.78
N SER A 141 -10.17 -22.62 -4.39
CA SER A 141 -10.62 -22.61 -3.01
C SER A 141 -11.58 -23.76 -2.73
N CYS A 142 -11.17 -24.69 -1.86
CA CYS A 142 -11.98 -25.82 -1.44
C CYS A 142 -13.17 -25.42 -0.54
N SER A 143 -13.17 -24.21 0.04
CA SER A 143 -14.18 -23.74 0.99
C SER A 143 -15.22 -22.79 0.37
N GLY A 144 -15.21 -22.63 -0.95
CA GLY A 144 -16.08 -21.70 -1.67
C GLY A 144 -15.37 -20.39 -2.04
N THR A 145 -16.13 -19.33 -2.25
CA THR A 145 -15.61 -18.01 -2.63
C THR A 145 -14.92 -17.32 -1.44
N LEU A 146 -13.71 -16.83 -1.67
CA LEU A 146 -12.90 -16.08 -0.71
C LEU A 146 -12.76 -14.62 -1.16
N ILE A 147 -12.81 -13.69 -0.21
CA ILE A 147 -12.55 -12.26 -0.44
C ILE A 147 -11.61 -11.76 0.66
N SER A 148 -10.53 -11.09 0.28
CA SER A 148 -9.64 -10.37 1.18
C SER A 148 -9.62 -8.90 0.77
N LEU A 149 -10.00 -8.02 1.70
CA LEU A 149 -10.00 -6.58 1.53
C LEU A 149 -9.02 -5.97 2.52
N ARG A 150 -8.04 -5.23 2.03
CA ARG A 150 -7.14 -4.45 2.88
C ARG A 150 -7.42 -2.97 2.71
N MET A 151 -7.73 -2.31 3.82
CA MET A 151 -7.98 -0.89 3.90
C MET A 151 -6.64 -0.16 3.83
N LEU A 152 -6.32 0.37 2.65
CA LEU A 152 -5.13 1.17 2.43
C LEU A 152 -5.45 2.61 2.82
N GLN A 153 -5.23 2.90 4.10
CA GLN A 153 -5.10 4.29 4.53
C GLN A 153 -3.78 4.79 3.94
N GLY A 154 -3.85 5.78 3.06
CA GLY A 154 -2.64 6.40 2.50
C GLY A 154 -1.66 6.72 3.63
N ALA A 155 -0.42 6.24 3.48
CA ALA A 155 0.64 6.55 4.41
C ALA A 155 0.92 8.05 4.30
N SER A 156 0.37 8.82 5.24
CA SER A 156 0.62 10.25 5.43
C SER A 156 1.13 10.42 6.85
N ALA A 157 2.44 10.59 7.00
CA ALA A 157 3.07 10.81 8.28
C ALA A 157 4.04 11.99 8.21
N ARG A 158 4.35 12.55 9.39
CA ARG A 158 5.46 13.47 9.61
C ARG A 158 6.38 12.83 10.63
N LEU A 159 7.68 13.08 10.56
CA LEU A 159 8.65 12.47 11.48
C LEU A 159 8.27 12.71 12.94
N ASP A 160 7.84 13.92 13.28
CA ASP A 160 7.48 14.32 14.64
C ASP A 160 6.25 13.55 15.19
N ALA A 161 5.41 12.99 14.31
CA ALA A 161 4.24 12.21 14.70
C ALA A 161 4.55 10.71 14.92
N LEU A 162 5.77 10.25 14.61
CA LEU A 162 6.16 8.85 14.73
C LEU A 162 6.61 8.44 16.14
N GLY A 163 6.70 9.38 17.09
CA GLY A 163 7.14 9.10 18.45
C GLY A 163 8.63 8.70 18.55
N LEU A 164 9.43 9.15 17.58
CA LEU A 164 10.88 8.92 17.57
C LEU A 164 11.57 9.80 18.64
N ASN A 165 12.74 9.35 19.09
CA ASN A 165 13.65 10.22 19.84
C ASN A 165 14.01 11.45 18.98
N ALA A 166 14.04 12.64 19.60
CA ALA A 166 14.28 13.91 18.91
C ALA A 166 15.62 13.94 18.15
N ASP A 167 16.68 13.35 18.70
CA ASP A 167 18.00 13.29 18.07
C ASP A 167 17.95 12.40 16.82
N VAL A 168 17.27 11.26 16.90
CA VAL A 168 17.08 10.36 15.75
C VAL A 168 16.24 11.04 14.68
N ALA A 169 15.15 11.71 15.05
CA ALA A 169 14.33 12.47 14.12
C ALA A 169 15.13 13.58 13.41
N ALA A 170 16.02 14.27 14.13
CA ALA A 170 16.91 15.27 13.56
C ALA A 170 17.90 14.66 12.55
N VAL A 171 18.50 13.50 12.88
CA VAL A 171 19.40 12.80 11.96
C VAL A 171 18.65 12.33 10.71
N LEU A 172 17.47 11.75 10.85
CA LEU A 172 16.63 11.35 9.71
C LEU A 172 16.26 12.52 8.80
N ARG A 173 15.95 13.68 9.39
CA ARG A 173 15.72 14.92 8.64
C ARG A 173 16.97 15.37 7.89
N ASN A 174 18.13 15.34 8.53
CA ASN A 174 19.41 15.70 7.90
C ASN A 174 19.79 14.72 6.77
N ILE A 175 19.49 13.43 6.88
CA ILE A 175 19.66 12.45 5.78
C ILE A 175 18.88 12.90 4.54
N VAL A 176 17.61 13.30 4.71
CA VAL A 176 16.76 13.77 3.61
C VAL A 176 17.29 15.06 3.00
N LEU A 177 17.65 16.04 3.84
CA LEU A 177 18.14 17.36 3.41
C LEU A 177 19.51 17.27 2.70
N ALA A 178 20.38 16.36 3.15
CA ALA A 178 21.66 16.05 2.51
C ALA A 178 21.51 15.23 1.21
N ARG A 179 20.28 14.99 0.74
CA ARG A 179 19.95 14.22 -0.46
C ARG A 179 20.60 12.82 -0.47
N ARG A 180 20.73 12.21 0.71
CA ARG A 180 21.19 10.82 0.81
C ARG A 180 20.11 9.90 0.27
N SER A 181 20.52 8.94 -0.53
CA SER A 181 19.64 7.87 -0.99
C SER A 181 19.34 6.90 0.16
N VAL A 182 18.07 6.51 0.31
CA VAL A 182 17.60 5.78 1.49
C VAL A 182 16.89 4.48 1.11
N LEU A 183 17.32 3.38 1.71
CA LEU A 183 16.62 2.11 1.66
C LEU A 183 15.99 1.79 3.02
N VAL A 184 14.67 1.80 3.11
CA VAL A 184 13.93 1.44 4.33
C VAL A 184 13.62 -0.06 4.33
N THR A 185 14.02 -0.77 5.37
CA THR A 185 13.93 -2.24 5.45
C THR A 185 13.11 -2.71 6.65
N GLY A 186 12.73 -3.99 6.66
CA GLY A 186 11.92 -4.59 7.72
C GLY A 186 10.82 -5.53 7.22
N GLY A 187 10.23 -6.27 8.16
CA GLY A 187 9.16 -7.23 7.91
C GLY A 187 7.84 -6.61 7.43
N THR A 188 6.84 -7.47 7.22
CA THR A 188 5.47 -7.03 6.90
C THR A 188 4.83 -6.35 8.11
N GLY A 189 4.23 -5.19 7.88
CA GLY A 189 3.51 -4.44 8.92
C GLY A 189 4.40 -3.74 9.96
N THR A 190 5.72 -3.68 9.77
CA THR A 190 6.65 -2.95 10.65
C THR A 190 6.60 -1.43 10.46
N GLY A 191 5.96 -0.93 9.40
CA GLY A 191 5.75 0.51 9.17
C GLY A 191 6.71 1.17 8.17
N LYS A 192 7.39 0.39 7.31
CA LYS A 192 8.31 0.90 6.27
C LYS A 192 7.71 2.06 5.45
N THR A 193 6.54 1.83 4.84
CA THR A 193 5.85 2.84 4.01
C THR A 193 5.47 4.07 4.82
N THR A 194 5.12 3.92 6.09
CA THR A 194 4.82 5.03 7.01
C THR A 194 6.06 5.87 7.31
N LEU A 195 7.20 5.23 7.61
CA LEU A 195 8.47 5.94 7.80
C LEU A 195 8.90 6.62 6.50
N LEU A 196 8.82 5.92 5.36
CA LEU A 196 9.17 6.50 4.07
C LEU A 196 8.32 7.73 3.76
N SER A 197 7.00 7.68 3.97
CA SER A 197 6.13 8.86 3.85
C SER A 197 6.56 10.02 4.77
N ALA A 198 6.93 9.72 6.01
CA ALA A 198 7.44 10.74 6.94
C ALA A 198 8.77 11.37 6.48
N LEU A 199 9.69 10.58 5.91
CA LEU A 199 10.93 11.09 5.34
C LEU A 199 10.66 11.97 4.12
N LEU A 200 9.75 11.56 3.23
CA LEU A 200 9.37 12.33 2.05
C LEU A 200 8.65 13.65 2.40
N ALA A 201 8.02 13.72 3.57
CA ALA A 201 7.43 14.96 4.09
C ALA A 201 8.48 16.05 4.40
N GLU A 202 9.73 15.64 4.66
CA GLU A 202 10.85 16.54 4.99
C GLU A 202 11.63 17.00 3.75
N VAL A 203 11.28 16.49 2.56
CA VAL A 203 11.88 16.92 1.30
C VAL A 203 11.58 18.42 1.08
N PRO A 204 12.55 19.22 0.61
CA PRO A 204 12.33 20.63 0.27
C PRO A 204 11.16 20.80 -0.71
N ARG A 205 10.28 21.76 -0.43
CA ARG A 205 8.98 21.92 -1.11
C ARG A 205 9.07 22.24 -2.61
N ASP A 206 10.23 22.69 -3.06
CA ASP A 206 10.55 23.00 -4.45
C ASP A 206 11.01 21.78 -5.25
N GLU A 207 11.34 20.67 -4.59
CA GLU A 207 11.72 19.42 -5.25
C GLU A 207 10.50 18.63 -5.74
N ARG A 208 10.61 18.05 -6.93
CA ARG A 208 9.61 17.16 -7.53
C ARG A 208 9.91 15.71 -7.20
N VAL A 209 9.01 15.07 -6.46
CA VAL A 209 9.14 13.67 -6.03
C VAL A 209 8.18 12.80 -6.84
N ILE A 210 8.69 11.74 -7.46
CA ILE A 210 7.87 10.74 -8.15
C ILE A 210 7.91 9.43 -7.37
N CYS A 211 6.78 9.05 -6.78
CA CYS A 211 6.56 7.78 -6.12
C CYS A 211 6.02 6.77 -7.13
N ILE A 212 6.60 5.58 -7.16
CA ILE A 212 6.23 4.49 -8.06
C ILE A 212 5.92 3.28 -7.19
N GLU A 213 4.70 2.76 -7.32
CA GLU A 213 4.19 1.71 -6.43
C GLU A 213 3.36 0.71 -7.22
N ASP A 214 3.16 -0.51 -6.68
CA ASP A 214 2.13 -1.40 -7.22
C ASP A 214 0.74 -0.83 -6.97
N THR A 215 0.60 -0.21 -5.80
CA THR A 215 -0.60 0.48 -5.35
C THR A 215 -0.17 1.81 -4.76
N ALA A 216 -0.82 2.90 -5.16
CA ALA A 216 -0.56 4.19 -4.54
C ALA A 216 -0.90 4.14 -3.04
N GLU A 217 0.11 4.00 -2.19
CA GLU A 217 0.02 3.99 -0.73
C GLU A 217 0.74 5.21 -0.14
N LEU A 218 1.82 5.67 -0.76
CA LEU A 218 2.57 6.83 -0.31
C LEU A 218 1.81 8.14 -0.59
N HIS A 219 1.37 8.79 0.49
CA HIS A 219 0.72 10.11 0.47
C HIS A 219 1.43 11.08 1.42
N PRO A 220 2.75 11.31 1.27
CA PRO A 220 3.47 12.24 2.11
C PRO A 220 2.85 13.65 2.03
N PRO A 221 2.77 14.39 3.15
CA PRO A 221 2.25 15.75 3.18
C PRO A 221 3.24 16.76 2.55
N HIS A 222 3.44 16.65 1.24
CA HIS A 222 4.36 17.42 0.42
C HIS A 222 3.65 17.90 -0.87
N PRO A 223 3.79 19.18 -1.28
CA PRO A 223 2.98 19.76 -2.35
C PRO A 223 3.30 19.25 -3.75
N HIS A 224 4.49 18.70 -3.98
CA HIS A 224 4.98 18.33 -5.32
C HIS A 224 5.35 16.84 -5.43
N VAL A 225 4.52 15.99 -4.82
CA VAL A 225 4.61 14.52 -4.96
C VAL A 225 3.61 14.04 -6.02
N LEU A 226 4.08 13.18 -6.91
CA LEU A 226 3.27 12.51 -7.92
C LEU A 226 3.37 11.00 -7.71
N SER A 227 2.22 10.32 -7.72
CA SER A 227 2.16 8.87 -7.57
C SER A 227 1.87 8.21 -8.91
N LEU A 228 2.70 7.24 -9.27
CA LEU A 228 2.54 6.34 -10.40
C LEU A 228 2.25 4.94 -9.86
N ALA A 229 1.23 4.28 -10.39
CA ALA A 229 0.85 2.94 -9.98
C ALA A 229 1.00 1.97 -11.16
N THR A 230 1.50 0.76 -10.88
CA THR A 230 1.52 -0.31 -11.88
C THR A 230 0.10 -0.68 -12.28
N ARG A 231 -0.03 -1.29 -13.46
CA ARG A 231 -1.31 -1.80 -13.95
C ARG A 231 -1.09 -3.21 -14.46
N GLY A 232 -1.79 -4.18 -13.87
CA GLY A 232 -1.81 -5.54 -14.40
C GLY A 232 -2.40 -5.59 -15.81
N ALA A 233 -2.10 -6.66 -16.54
CA ALA A 233 -2.76 -6.92 -17.81
C ALA A 233 -4.29 -7.02 -17.65
N ASN A 234 -5.02 -6.60 -18.68
CA ASN A 234 -6.47 -6.81 -18.75
C ASN A 234 -6.81 -8.31 -18.92
N SER A 235 -8.10 -8.64 -18.98
CA SER A 235 -8.56 -10.03 -19.16
C SER A 235 -8.09 -10.70 -20.46
N GLU A 236 -7.58 -9.93 -21.42
CA GLU A 236 -7.02 -10.40 -22.68
C GLU A 236 -5.48 -10.48 -22.66
N GLY A 237 -4.86 -10.26 -21.49
CA GLY A 237 -3.40 -10.29 -21.34
C GLY A 237 -2.68 -9.06 -21.90
N CYS A 238 -3.43 -7.98 -22.19
CA CYS A 238 -2.91 -6.78 -22.83
C CYS A 238 -2.84 -5.58 -21.88
N GLY A 239 -1.96 -4.62 -22.19
CA GLY A 239 -1.91 -3.33 -21.50
C GLY A 239 -1.28 -3.37 -20.10
N GLU A 240 -0.46 -4.37 -19.78
CA GLU A 240 0.37 -4.37 -18.57
C GLU A 240 1.29 -3.13 -18.57
N ILE A 241 1.41 -2.50 -17.41
CA ILE A 241 2.37 -1.43 -17.13
C ILE A 241 3.13 -1.86 -15.88
N THR A 242 4.40 -2.23 -16.05
CA THR A 242 5.24 -2.73 -14.97
C THR A 242 5.92 -1.60 -14.20
N MET A 243 6.45 -1.92 -13.01
CA MET A 243 7.27 -0.97 -12.24
C MET A 243 8.48 -0.47 -13.04
N SER A 244 9.13 -1.36 -13.80
CA SER A 244 10.22 -1.03 -14.73
C SER A 244 9.80 -0.03 -15.81
N ASP A 245 8.59 -0.18 -16.36
CA ASP A 245 8.07 0.77 -17.36
C ASP A 245 7.87 2.15 -16.74
N LEU A 246 7.28 2.21 -15.54
CA LEU A 246 7.06 3.46 -14.82
C LEU A 246 8.37 4.13 -14.41
N LEU A 247 9.38 3.38 -13.96
CA LEU A 247 10.72 3.91 -13.67
C LEU A 247 11.32 4.59 -14.90
N LYS A 248 11.25 3.95 -16.07
CA LYS A 248 11.74 4.52 -17.33
C LYS A 248 10.97 5.77 -17.76
N GLN A 249 9.67 5.83 -17.49
CA GLN A 249 8.87 7.03 -17.76
C GLN A 249 9.17 8.15 -16.76
N ALA A 250 9.33 7.82 -15.48
CA ALA A 250 9.62 8.78 -14.42
C ALA A 250 10.89 9.58 -14.70
N LEU A 251 11.93 8.96 -15.24
CA LEU A 251 13.18 9.63 -15.66
C LEU A 251 12.95 10.76 -16.70
N ARG A 252 11.85 10.72 -17.44
CA ARG A 252 11.49 11.75 -18.44
C ARG A 252 10.56 12.84 -17.88
N MET A 253 10.14 12.70 -16.63
CA MET A 253 9.20 13.60 -15.96
C MET A 253 9.90 14.68 -15.13
N ARG A 254 11.21 14.89 -15.36
CA ARG A 254 12.09 15.82 -14.62
C ARG A 254 11.98 15.66 -13.09
N PRO A 255 12.16 14.44 -12.53
CA PRO A 255 12.12 14.25 -11.08
C PRO A 255 13.39 14.83 -10.44
N ASP A 256 13.24 15.44 -9.27
CA ASP A 256 14.36 15.71 -8.37
C ASP A 256 14.64 14.49 -7.47
N ARG A 257 13.63 13.65 -7.22
CA ARG A 257 13.74 12.35 -6.52
C ARG A 257 12.83 11.30 -7.12
N ILE A 258 13.33 10.07 -7.20
CA ILE A 258 12.56 8.87 -7.58
C ILE A 258 12.43 7.98 -6.36
N VAL A 259 11.20 7.54 -6.08
CA VAL A 259 10.88 6.70 -4.93
C VAL A 259 10.17 5.44 -5.41
N VAL A 260 10.62 4.27 -4.98
CA VAL A 260 9.91 3.00 -5.21
C VAL A 260 9.29 2.53 -3.90
N GLY A 261 7.96 2.47 -3.85
CA GLY A 261 7.23 2.13 -2.62
C GLY A 261 7.66 0.80 -2.03
N GLU A 262 7.88 -0.23 -2.87
CA GLU A 262 8.44 -1.50 -2.45
C GLU A 262 9.13 -2.22 -3.61
N ILE A 263 10.37 -2.67 -3.37
CA ILE A 263 11.17 -3.43 -4.32
C ILE A 263 10.92 -4.93 -4.06
N ARG A 264 10.38 -5.61 -5.07
CA ARG A 264 9.92 -7.01 -5.03
C ARG A 264 10.57 -7.88 -6.10
N GLY A 265 11.15 -7.30 -7.15
CA GLY A 265 11.71 -8.05 -8.27
C GLY A 265 12.73 -7.27 -9.11
N LYS A 266 12.66 -7.51 -10.43
CA LYS A 266 13.61 -7.05 -11.45
C LYS A 266 13.78 -5.53 -11.53
N GLU A 267 12.79 -4.77 -11.08
CA GLU A 267 12.80 -3.30 -11.03
C GLU A 267 13.95 -2.74 -10.18
N VAL A 268 14.54 -3.56 -9.31
CA VAL A 268 15.74 -3.17 -8.54
C VAL A 268 16.87 -2.69 -9.45
N VAL A 269 17.01 -3.31 -10.64
CA VAL A 269 18.04 -2.93 -11.62
C VAL A 269 17.77 -1.54 -12.19
N ASP A 270 16.53 -1.28 -12.56
CA ASP A 270 16.12 0.02 -13.10
C ASP A 270 16.23 1.12 -12.02
N LEU A 271 15.90 0.81 -10.76
CA LEU A 271 16.04 1.74 -9.65
C LEU A 271 17.51 2.08 -9.38
N LEU A 272 18.38 1.08 -9.25
CA LEU A 272 19.80 1.31 -9.01
C LEU A 272 20.43 2.09 -10.17
N ALA A 273 20.04 1.83 -11.42
CA ALA A 273 20.45 2.63 -12.56
C ALA A 273 19.95 4.08 -12.50
N ALA A 274 18.70 4.30 -12.08
CA ALA A 274 18.14 5.64 -11.91
C ALA A 274 18.89 6.46 -10.84
N LEU A 275 19.19 5.86 -9.69
CA LEU A 275 19.94 6.49 -8.61
C LEU A 275 21.37 6.84 -9.04
N ASN A 276 22.02 5.99 -9.83
CA ASN A 276 23.37 6.22 -10.35
C ASN A 276 23.45 7.23 -11.51
N THR A 277 22.32 7.75 -12.02
CA THR A 277 22.28 8.69 -13.16
C THR A 277 21.92 10.13 -12.77
N GLY A 278 22.18 10.51 -11.52
CA GLY A 278 22.00 11.89 -11.03
C GLY A 278 20.63 12.17 -10.41
N HIS A 279 19.92 11.14 -9.95
CA HIS A 279 18.68 11.27 -9.17
C HIS A 279 18.96 11.04 -7.68
N ASP A 280 19.84 11.88 -7.13
CA ASP A 280 20.25 11.82 -5.73
C ASP A 280 19.04 11.94 -4.79
N GLY A 281 19.15 11.37 -3.59
CA GLY A 281 18.11 11.46 -2.58
C GLY A 281 16.85 10.64 -2.87
N GLY A 282 16.91 9.75 -3.87
CA GLY A 282 15.88 8.76 -4.11
C GLY A 282 15.77 7.73 -2.99
N ALA A 283 14.67 7.00 -2.94
CA ALA A 283 14.41 6.09 -1.84
C ALA A 283 13.63 4.86 -2.28
N GLY A 284 13.66 3.82 -1.45
CA GLY A 284 12.73 2.72 -1.61
C GLY A 284 12.55 1.89 -0.35
N THR A 285 11.60 0.97 -0.38
CA THR A 285 11.50 -0.04 0.67
C THR A 285 11.82 -1.43 0.17
N VAL A 286 12.41 -2.28 1.03
CA VAL A 286 12.63 -3.69 0.74
C VAL A 286 12.32 -4.53 1.97
N HIS A 287 11.82 -5.74 1.76
CA HIS A 287 11.69 -6.71 2.84
C HIS A 287 13.03 -7.39 3.12
N ALA A 288 13.53 -7.20 4.34
CA ALA A 288 14.68 -7.89 4.92
C ALA A 288 14.44 -8.04 6.43
N ASN A 289 14.99 -9.08 7.06
CA ASN A 289 14.78 -9.31 8.50
C ASN A 289 15.79 -8.58 9.38
N SER A 290 16.92 -8.16 8.80
CA SER A 290 17.90 -7.31 9.45
C SER A 290 18.62 -6.44 8.43
N LEU A 291 19.46 -5.52 8.91
CA LEU A 291 20.28 -4.65 8.08
C LEU A 291 21.38 -5.45 7.35
N GLU A 292 21.95 -6.47 8.00
CA GLU A 292 22.99 -7.36 7.46
C GLU A 292 22.52 -8.27 6.33
N GLU A 293 21.22 -8.58 6.28
CA GLU A 293 20.63 -9.40 5.20
C GLU A 293 20.42 -8.61 3.90
N VAL A 294 20.54 -7.28 3.93
CA VAL A 294 20.21 -6.42 2.78
C VAL A 294 21.04 -6.76 1.55
N PRO A 295 22.39 -6.91 1.60
CA PRO A 295 23.16 -7.23 0.40
C PRO A 295 22.71 -8.55 -0.25
N ALA A 296 22.53 -9.61 0.53
CA ALA A 296 22.06 -10.90 0.02
C ALA A 296 20.63 -10.83 -0.55
N ARG A 297 19.76 -10.03 0.08
CA ARG A 297 18.40 -9.79 -0.43
C ARG A 297 18.43 -9.06 -1.77
N MET A 298 19.27 -8.03 -1.88
CA MET A 298 19.45 -7.30 -3.13
C MET A 298 20.05 -8.20 -4.21
N GLU A 299 20.98 -9.11 -3.88
CA GLU A 299 21.51 -10.14 -4.81
C GLU A 299 20.41 -10.98 -5.43
N ALA A 300 19.53 -11.53 -4.59
CA ALA A 300 18.41 -12.34 -5.06
C ALA A 300 17.47 -11.55 -5.99
N LEU A 301 17.20 -10.28 -5.68
CA LEU A 301 16.36 -9.42 -6.52
C LEU A 301 17.06 -9.03 -7.83
N GLY A 302 18.36 -8.71 -7.76
CA GLY A 302 19.18 -8.35 -8.91
C GLY A 302 19.30 -9.49 -9.91
N ALA A 303 19.39 -10.73 -9.42
CA ALA A 303 19.40 -11.92 -10.26
C ALA A 303 18.11 -12.06 -11.10
N LEU A 304 16.94 -11.69 -10.56
CA LEU A 304 15.68 -11.66 -11.32
C LEU A 304 15.69 -10.64 -12.47
N GLY A 305 16.47 -9.57 -12.32
CA GLY A 305 16.71 -8.56 -13.35
C GLY A 305 17.91 -8.85 -14.25
N GLY A 306 18.58 -10.00 -14.07
CA GLY A 306 19.72 -10.42 -14.90
C GLY A 306 21.07 -9.81 -14.52
N LEU A 307 21.19 -9.14 -13.36
CA LEU A 307 22.49 -8.74 -12.82
C LEU A 307 23.17 -9.92 -12.12
N ASP A 308 24.46 -10.10 -12.40
CA ASP A 308 25.30 -10.94 -11.53
C ASP A 308 25.58 -10.23 -10.19
N ALA A 309 26.02 -11.01 -9.19
CA ALA A 309 26.27 -10.49 -7.84
C ALA A 309 27.28 -9.32 -7.84
N ARG A 310 28.37 -9.43 -8.61
CA ARG A 310 29.41 -8.40 -8.63
C ARG A 310 28.89 -7.09 -9.23
N ALA A 311 28.16 -7.17 -10.34
CA ALA A 311 27.53 -6.03 -10.99
C ALA A 311 26.52 -5.37 -10.05
N LEU A 312 25.70 -6.16 -9.36
CA LEU A 312 24.77 -5.64 -8.37
C LEU A 312 25.51 -4.91 -7.24
N HIS A 313 26.48 -5.55 -6.58
CA HIS A 313 27.21 -4.95 -5.47
C HIS A 313 27.89 -3.64 -5.88
N THR A 314 28.39 -3.58 -7.11
CA THR A 314 28.96 -2.35 -7.68
C THR A 314 27.90 -1.25 -7.80
N GLN A 315 26.71 -1.56 -8.30
CA GLN A 315 25.63 -0.59 -8.40
C GLN A 315 25.07 -0.20 -7.04
N LEU A 316 24.94 -1.15 -6.11
CA LEU A 316 24.41 -0.94 -4.77
C LEU A 316 25.30 0.01 -3.96
N ALA A 317 26.63 -0.17 -4.02
CA ALA A 317 27.60 0.70 -3.35
C ALA A 317 27.49 2.16 -3.81
N ALA A 318 27.19 2.37 -5.09
CA ALA A 318 27.11 3.70 -5.70
C ALA A 318 25.73 4.34 -5.53
N ALA A 319 24.67 3.54 -5.40
CA ALA A 319 23.29 4.00 -5.45
C ALA A 319 22.63 4.22 -4.08
N ILE A 320 23.07 3.54 -3.02
CA ILE A 320 22.42 3.55 -1.70
C ILE A 320 23.40 4.02 -0.63
N ASP A 321 23.14 5.19 -0.04
CA ASP A 321 23.94 5.77 1.04
C ASP A 321 23.55 5.18 2.40
N VAL A 322 22.25 5.14 2.70
CA VAL A 322 21.72 4.84 4.04
C VAL A 322 20.68 3.74 4.00
N VAL A 323 20.77 2.84 4.96
CA VAL A 323 19.79 1.79 5.21
C VAL A 323 19.15 2.04 6.58
N ILE A 324 17.82 2.07 6.64
CA ILE A 324 17.06 2.25 7.89
C ILE A 324 16.19 1.03 8.12
N HIS A 325 16.42 0.31 9.20
CA HIS A 325 15.67 -0.91 9.51
C HIS A 325 14.53 -0.66 10.51
N MET A 326 13.31 -1.06 10.13
CA MET A 326 12.10 -0.98 10.94
C MET A 326 11.77 -2.33 11.58
N ALA A 327 11.60 -2.34 12.90
CA ALA A 327 11.14 -3.51 13.65
C ALA A 327 9.78 -3.27 14.32
N ARG A 328 9.10 -4.37 14.66
CA ARG A 328 7.90 -4.36 15.52
C ARG A 328 8.29 -4.97 16.86
N THR A 329 8.21 -4.17 17.91
CA THR A 329 8.43 -4.59 19.30
C THR A 329 7.09 -4.62 20.06
N PRO A 330 7.04 -5.16 21.29
CA PRO A 330 5.85 -5.07 22.13
C PRO A 330 5.40 -3.63 22.40
N ALA A 331 6.33 -2.67 22.36
CA ALA A 331 6.05 -1.25 22.56
C ALA A 331 5.49 -0.56 21.29
N GLY A 332 5.62 -1.17 20.11
CA GLY A 332 5.10 -0.63 18.87
C GLY A 332 6.05 -0.81 17.69
N ARG A 333 5.91 0.04 16.68
CA ARG A 333 6.80 0.10 15.51
C ARG A 333 7.93 1.06 15.82
N VAL A 334 9.17 0.66 15.59
CA VAL A 334 10.35 1.48 15.91
C VAL A 334 11.36 1.43 14.78
N VAL A 335 12.13 2.51 14.63
CA VAL A 335 13.41 2.46 13.92
C VAL A 335 14.37 1.69 14.82
N HIS A 336 14.78 0.50 14.37
CA HIS A 336 15.63 -0.41 15.13
C HIS A 336 17.10 -0.13 14.86
N GLN A 337 17.48 0.05 13.59
CA GLN A 337 18.86 0.30 13.19
C GLN A 337 18.94 1.35 12.08
N ILE A 338 20.03 2.11 12.08
CA ILE A 338 20.46 2.98 10.99
C ILE A 338 21.88 2.59 10.63
N GLY A 339 22.14 2.39 9.34
CA GLY A 339 23.44 1.96 8.84
C GLY A 339 23.71 2.43 7.43
N THR A 340 24.90 2.10 6.94
CA THR A 340 25.40 2.46 5.61
C THR A 340 25.80 1.21 4.84
N VAL A 341 25.83 1.32 3.51
CA VAL A 341 26.45 0.31 2.64
C VAL A 341 27.93 0.66 2.50
N GLU A 342 28.83 -0.28 2.80
CA GLU A 342 30.27 -0.05 2.83
C GLU A 342 31.07 -1.14 2.10
N GLY A 343 32.32 -0.77 1.75
CA GLY A 343 33.31 -1.69 1.21
C GLY A 343 33.31 -1.82 -0.32
N PRO A 344 34.38 -2.40 -0.91
CA PRO A 344 34.38 -2.80 -2.31
C PRO A 344 33.47 -4.01 -2.53
N PRO A 345 32.97 -4.27 -3.75
CA PRO A 345 32.19 -5.46 -4.05
C PRO A 345 32.90 -6.77 -3.62
N PRO A 346 32.24 -7.66 -2.85
CA PRO A 346 30.86 -7.56 -2.35
C PRO A 346 30.72 -6.55 -1.20
N VAL A 347 29.74 -5.64 -1.31
CA VAL A 347 29.44 -4.69 -0.24
C VAL A 347 28.87 -5.39 0.98
N THR A 348 29.17 -4.83 2.14
CA THR A 348 28.51 -5.17 3.39
C THR A 348 27.74 -3.97 3.89
N THR A 349 26.96 -4.18 4.93
CA THR A 349 26.32 -3.08 5.65
C THR A 349 26.94 -2.90 7.01
N ARG A 350 27.08 -1.64 7.44
CA ARG A 350 27.57 -1.30 8.77
C ARG A 350 26.48 -0.61 9.57
N VAL A 351 26.19 -1.13 10.76
CA VAL A 351 25.28 -0.50 11.71
C VAL A 351 26.00 0.66 12.39
N LEU A 352 25.41 1.85 12.32
CA LEU A 352 25.94 3.07 12.95
C LEU A 352 25.11 3.51 14.16
N TRP A 353 23.87 3.05 14.26
CA TRP A 353 23.00 3.31 15.40
C TRP A 353 22.03 2.14 15.55
N GLU A 354 21.75 1.75 16.80
CA GLU A 354 20.86 0.64 17.14
C GLU A 354 20.13 0.92 18.46
N ASP A 355 18.79 0.84 18.45
CA ASP A 355 17.93 0.92 19.63
C ASP A 355 18.26 2.04 20.63
N GLY A 356 18.57 3.24 20.12
CA GLY A 356 18.91 4.40 20.95
C GLY A 356 20.39 4.58 21.25
N VAL A 357 21.23 3.64 20.81
CA VAL A 357 22.67 3.60 21.10
C VAL A 357 23.48 3.87 19.82
N PRO A 358 24.21 4.98 19.77
CA PRO A 358 25.23 5.22 18.75
C PRO A 358 26.30 4.12 18.73
N GLN A 359 26.68 3.69 17.53
CA GLN A 359 27.80 2.76 17.31
C GLN A 359 29.03 3.52 16.80
N GLN A 360 30.15 2.81 16.63
CA GLN A 360 31.38 3.40 16.11
C GLN A 360 31.14 4.04 14.73
N GLY A 361 31.53 5.31 14.59
CA GLY A 361 31.36 6.09 13.34
C GLY A 361 30.07 6.88 13.26
N TRP A 362 29.16 6.78 14.25
CA TRP A 362 27.92 7.55 14.26
C TRP A 362 28.14 9.07 14.21
N GLU A 363 29.01 9.60 15.06
CA GLU A 363 29.26 11.05 15.12
C GLU A 363 29.82 11.59 13.81
N GLU A 364 30.75 10.86 13.19
CA GLU A 364 31.33 11.18 11.88
C GLU A 364 30.25 11.18 10.79
N PHE A 365 29.37 10.17 10.79
CA PHE A 365 28.24 10.09 9.89
C PHE A 365 27.30 11.28 10.06
N VAL A 366 26.88 11.61 11.29
CA VAL A 366 26.01 12.76 11.58
C VAL A 366 26.65 14.07 11.13
N CYS A 367 27.95 14.25 11.37
CA CYS A 367 28.68 15.43 10.89
C CYS A 367 28.73 15.51 9.36
N SER A 368 28.78 14.37 8.66
CA SER A 368 28.79 14.30 7.19
C SER A 368 27.47 14.74 6.56
N LEU A 369 26.36 14.74 7.32
CA LEU A 369 25.03 15.17 6.85
C LEU A 369 24.81 16.69 6.93
N SER A 370 25.71 17.41 7.61
CA SER A 370 25.60 18.87 7.82
C SER A 370 26.40 19.69 6.81
N ARG A 371 26.98 19.03 5.80
CA ARG A 371 27.73 19.64 4.69
C ARG A 371 26.89 19.61 3.44
#